data_AF-A0A7C3T829-F1
#
_entry.id   AF-A0A7C3T829-F1
#
_cell.length_a   1.000
_cell.length_b   1.000
_cell.length_c   1.000
_cell.angle_alpha   90.00
_cell.angle_beta   90.00
_cell.angle_gamma   90.00
#
_symmetry.space_group_name_H-M   'P 1'
#
loop_
_entity.id
_entity.type
_entity.pdbx_description
1 polymer ?
#
loop_
_entity_poly.entity_id
_entity_poly.type
_entity_poly.pdbx_seq_one_letter_code
_entity_poly.pdbx_strand_id
1 'polypeptide(L)' 'MPELGPSQRALPLEVAEEPLGADAEFVRVIRGELPNPAPPEETRPVIRFTEAALKSAELGVPVNVEP' A
#
# COMPACT_ATOMS: atom_id res chain seq x y z
N MET A 1 -36.79 -29.06 35.57
CA MET A 1 -35.51 -28.31 35.55
C MET A 1 -34.99 -28.41 34.13
N PRO A 2 -34.95 -27.35 33.29
CA PRO A 2 -34.37 -27.46 31.96
C PRO A 2 -32.84 -27.38 32.05
N GLU A 3 -32.19 -28.32 31.37
CA GLU A 3 -30.74 -28.50 31.33
C GLU A 3 -30.06 -27.31 30.61
N LEU A 4 -28.96 -26.82 31.18
CA LEU A 4 -28.13 -25.78 30.57
C LEU A 4 -27.37 -26.39 29.37
N GLY A 5 -27.66 -25.88 28.17
CA GLY A 5 -26.95 -26.25 26.94
C GLY A 5 -25.45 -25.91 26.97
N PRO A 6 -24.67 -26.47 26.03
CA PRO A 6 -23.21 -26.44 26.11
C PRO A 6 -22.69 -25.00 26.14
N SER A 7 -21.84 -24.74 27.13
CA SER A 7 -21.06 -23.52 27.31
C SER A 7 -20.50 -23.05 25.96
N GLN A 8 -21.01 -21.91 25.48
CA GLN A 8 -20.41 -21.21 24.37
C GLN A 8 -19.00 -20.80 24.84
N ARG A 9 -18.00 -21.62 24.50
CA ARG A 9 -16.60 -21.20 24.60
C ARG A 9 -16.51 -19.92 23.77
N ALA A 10 -16.36 -18.79 24.45
CA ALA A 10 -15.92 -17.57 23.80
C ALA A 10 -14.64 -17.94 23.03
N LEU A 11 -14.72 -17.91 21.71
CA LEU A 11 -13.53 -17.98 20.88
C LEU A 11 -12.62 -16.85 21.39
N PRO A 12 -11.32 -17.11 21.61
CA PRO A 12 -10.40 -16.02 21.91
C PRO A 12 -10.59 -14.98 20.80
N LEU A 13 -10.98 -13.76 21.17
CA LEU A 13 -10.88 -12.65 20.25
C LEU A 13 -9.39 -12.60 19.88
N GLU A 14 -9.06 -13.13 18.70
CA GLU A 14 -7.86 -12.72 18.02
C GLU A 14 -7.99 -11.21 17.91
N VAL A 15 -7.26 -10.51 18.78
CA VAL A 15 -7.03 -9.09 18.64
C VAL A 15 -6.37 -8.99 17.29
N ALA A 16 -7.15 -8.67 16.26
CA ALA A 16 -6.61 -8.26 14.99
C ALA A 16 -5.66 -7.13 15.35
N GLU A 17 -4.36 -7.38 15.25
CA GLU A 17 -3.36 -6.32 15.35
C GLU A 17 -3.86 -5.27 14.38
N GLU A 18 -4.26 -4.11 14.91
CA GLU A 18 -4.68 -3.00 14.07
C GLU A 18 -3.59 -2.85 13.02
N PRO A 19 -3.90 -2.93 11.72
CA PRO A 19 -2.88 -2.79 10.70
C PRO A 19 -2.24 -1.44 11.01
N LEU A 20 -0.96 -1.48 11.41
CA LEU A 20 -0.13 -0.30 11.52
C LEU A 20 -0.40 0.43 10.21
N GLY A 21 -1.14 1.54 10.28
CA GLY A 21 -1.65 2.18 9.08
C GLY A 21 -0.48 2.45 8.13
N ALA A 22 -0.75 2.63 6.84
CA ALA A 22 0.29 2.97 5.87
C ALA A 22 1.26 4.07 6.39
N ASP A 23 0.74 4.98 7.23
CA ASP A 23 1.48 6.00 7.97
C ASP A 23 2.59 5.48 8.90
N ALA A 24 2.36 4.38 9.63
CA ALA A 24 3.33 3.81 10.57
C ALA A 24 4.47 3.08 9.86
N GLU A 25 4.18 2.34 8.79
CA GLU A 25 5.24 1.76 7.94
C GLU A 25 6.05 2.85 7.25
N PHE A 26 5.39 3.88 6.74
CA PHE A 26 6.05 5.02 6.12
C PHE A 26 7.00 5.74 7.09
N VAL A 27 6.60 5.95 8.34
CA VAL A 27 7.47 6.52 9.38
C VAL A 27 8.69 5.64 9.64
N ARG A 28 8.54 4.32 9.67
CA ARG A 28 9.66 3.38 9.86
C ARG A 28 10.64 3.41 8.68
N VAL A 29 10.14 3.55 7.45
CA VAL A 29 10.99 3.78 6.26
C VAL A 29 11.77 5.08 6.38
N ILE A 30 11.13 6.19 6.78
CA ILE A 30 11.81 7.49 6.99
C ILE A 30 12.91 7.40 8.04
N ARG A 31 12.68 6.64 9.12
CA ARG A 31 13.66 6.43 10.19
C ARG A 31 14.81 5.48 9.80
N GLY A 32 14.74 4.86 8.62
CA GLY A 32 15.72 3.87 8.17
C GLY A 32 15.58 2.51 8.85
N GLU A 33 14.45 2.25 9.51
CA GLU A 33 14.14 0.97 10.15
C GLU A 33 13.64 -0.08 9.14
N LEU A 34 13.12 0.38 8.00
CA LEU A 34 12.67 -0.44 6.88
C LEU A 34 13.29 0.07 5.57
N PRO A 35 13.55 -0.82 4.59
CA PRO A 35 13.98 -0.40 3.26
C PRO A 35 12.88 0.40 2.58
N ASN A 36 13.26 1.35 1.72
CA ASN A 36 12.31 2.05 0.87
C ASN A 36 11.71 1.07 -0.16
N PRO A 37 10.39 0.80 -0.13
CA PRO A 37 9.76 -0.14 -1.06
C PRO A 37 9.66 0.40 -2.50
N ALA A 38 9.83 1.71 -2.71
CA ALA A 38 9.81 2.35 -4.01
C ALA A 38 10.92 3.41 -4.11
N PRO A 39 12.18 2.98 -4.37
CA PRO A 39 13.30 3.90 -4.55
C PRO A 39 13.04 4.90 -5.68
N PRO A 40 13.58 6.13 -5.60
CA PRO A 40 13.43 7.14 -6.65
C PRO A 40 13.89 6.64 -8.03
N GLU A 41 14.93 5.83 -8.08
CA GLU A 41 15.53 5.30 -9.31
C GLU A 41 14.56 4.38 -10.06
N GLU A 42 13.73 3.62 -9.33
CA GLU A 42 12.70 2.74 -9.87
C GLU A 42 11.40 3.50 -10.18
N THR A 43 11.10 4.53 -9.39
CA THR A 43 9.83 5.28 -9.49
C THR A 43 9.86 6.37 -10.57
N ARG A 44 11.01 7.04 -10.77
CA ARG A 44 11.17 8.14 -11.75
C ARG A 44 10.77 7.76 -13.17
N PRO A 45 11.16 6.60 -13.74
CA PRO A 45 10.74 6.20 -15.07
C PRO A 45 9.22 6.06 -15.20
N VAL A 46 8.56 5.52 -14.17
CA VAL A 46 7.10 5.36 -14.13
C VAL A 46 6.39 6.72 -14.16
N ILE A 47 6.89 7.69 -13.38
CA ILE A 47 6.37 9.06 -13.39
C ILE A 47 6.52 9.68 -14.77
N ARG A 48 7.73 9.63 -15.37
CA ARG A 48 7.98 10.17 -16.72
C ARG A 48 7.03 9.57 -17.77
N PHE A 49 6.80 8.26 -17.71
CA PHE A 49 5.90 7.59 -18.63
C PHE A 49 4.45 8.04 -18.42
N THR A 50 4.02 8.18 -17.17
CA THR A 50 2.68 8.67 -16.83
C THR A 50 2.46 10.08 -17.36
N GLU A 51 3.42 10.98 -17.15
CA GLU A 51 3.37 12.36 -17.67
C GLU A 51 3.29 12.40 -19.20
N ALA A 52 4.08 11.57 -19.88
CA ALA A 52 4.05 11.49 -21.33
C ALA A 52 2.72 10.91 -21.86
N ALA A 53 2.14 9.93 -21.16
CA ALA A 53 0.84 9.38 -21.50
C ALA A 53 -0.27 10.45 -21.37
N LEU A 54 -0.26 11.23 -20.29
CA LEU A 54 -1.20 12.34 -20.10
C LEU A 54 -1.04 13.38 -21.21
N LYS A 55 0.19 13.79 -21.51
CA LYS A 55 0.48 14.73 -22.59
C LYS A 55 0.06 14.19 -23.97
N SER A 56 0.26 12.90 -24.20
CA SER A 56 -0.18 12.25 -25.45
C SER A 56 -1.70 12.27 -25.60
N ALA A 57 -2.42 12.02 -24.50
CA ALA A 57 -3.88 12.10 -24.48
C ALA A 57 -4.40 13.52 -24.74
N GLU A 58 -3.73 14.54 -24.18
CA GLU A 58 -4.07 15.95 -24.41
C GLU A 58 -3.83 16.39 -25.86
N LEU A 59 -2.72 15.95 -26.47
CA LEU A 59 -2.33 16.36 -27.81
C LEU A 59 -2.92 15.49 -28.93
N GLY A 60 -3.46 14.31 -28.59
CA GLY A 60 -3.96 13.34 -29.56
C GLY A 60 -2.87 12.71 -30.43
N VAL A 61 -1.60 12.79 -30.02
CA VAL A 61 -0.45 12.25 -30.76
C VAL A 61 0.50 11.50 -29.81
N PRO A 62 1.22 10.48 -30.29
CA PRO A 62 2.22 9.78 -29.48
C PRO A 62 3.33 10.73 -29.00
N VAL A 63 3.72 10.60 -27.73
CA VAL A 63 4.85 11.32 -27.13
C VAL A 63 5.97 10.32 -26.84
N ASN A 64 7.19 10.61 -27.30
CA ASN A 64 8.35 9.78 -27.01
C ASN A 64 8.84 10.04 -25.58
N VAL A 65 9.23 8.97 -24.88
CA VAL A 65 9.81 9.04 -23.53
C VAL A 65 11.25 8.58 -23.62
N GLU A 66 12.19 9.49 -23.35
CA GLU A 66 13.61 9.13 -23.29
C GLU A 66 13.94 8.37 -21.98
N PRO A 67 14.89 7.42 -22.03
CA PRO A 67 15.29 6.63 -20.86
C PRO A 67 15.82 7.45 -19.69
#